data_AF-K2S8L7-F1
#
_entry.id   AF-K2S8L7-F1
#
_cell.length_a   1.000
_cell.length_b   1.000
_cell.length_c   1.000
_cell.angle_alpha   90.00
_cell.angle_beta   90.00
_cell.angle_gamma   90.00
#
_symmetry.space_group_name_H-M   'P 1'
#
loop_
_entity.id
_entity.type
_entity.pdbx_description
1 polymer ?
#
loop_
_entity_poly.entity_id
_entity_poly.type
_entity_poly.pdbx_seq_one_letter_code
_entity_poly.pdbx_strand_id
1 'polypeptide(L)'
;MDKSQTDVGTGLVGAPACGDVMKLQIRVDPNSNTISDVKFKTFGCGSAIASSSYLTELVRGMTLEQAARIKNTEIAKELCLPPVKLHCSMLAEDAIKSAISNYYTKNPKARQTDLGGTGAPLPKVEVETITETPSAAAA
;
A
#
# COMPACT_ATOMS: atom_id res chain seq x y z
N MET A 1 5.76 -5.41 -13.59
CA MET A 1 4.82 -6.53 -13.80
C MET A 1 4.18 -6.37 -15.15
N ASP A 2 3.82 -7.46 -15.83
CA ASP A 2 3.05 -7.34 -17.05
C ASP A 2 1.63 -6.84 -16.71
N LYS A 3 1.18 -5.79 -17.40
CA LYS A 3 -0.13 -5.17 -17.17
C LYS A 3 -1.25 -5.95 -17.84
N SER A 4 -0.90 -6.83 -18.79
CA SER A 4 -1.83 -7.65 -19.57
C SER A 4 -2.49 -8.76 -18.73
N GLN A 5 -1.84 -9.16 -17.63
CA GLN A 5 -2.33 -10.21 -16.74
C GLN A 5 -3.59 -9.76 -15.98
N THR A 6 -4.57 -10.66 -15.88
CA THR A 6 -5.86 -10.43 -15.20
C THR A 6 -5.71 -10.44 -13.69
N ASP A 7 -4.69 -11.14 -13.19
CA ASP A 7 -4.25 -11.20 -11.79
C ASP A 7 -3.51 -9.95 -11.31
N VAL A 8 -3.23 -8.99 -12.20
CA VAL A 8 -2.50 -7.74 -11.88
C VAL A 8 -3.44 -6.53 -11.86
N GLY A 9 -3.58 -5.93 -10.67
CA GLY A 9 -4.22 -4.63 -10.47
C GLY A 9 -3.21 -3.49 -10.62
N THR A 10 -3.59 -2.41 -11.30
CA THR A 10 -2.74 -1.21 -11.42
C THR A 10 -3.52 0.04 -11.00
N GLY A 11 -2.95 0.79 -10.06
CA GLY A 11 -3.42 2.11 -9.64
C GLY A 11 -2.44 3.18 -10.09
N LEU A 12 -2.96 4.26 -10.66
CA LEU A 12 -2.17 5.47 -10.98
C LEU A 12 -2.88 6.64 -10.32
N VAL A 13 -2.18 7.30 -9.41
CA VAL A 13 -2.70 8.45 -8.65
C VAL A 13 -1.67 9.57 -8.65
N GLY A 14 -2.12 10.80 -8.51
CA GLY A 14 -1.24 11.96 -8.46
C GLY A 14 -1.92 13.15 -7.79
N ALA A 15 -1.12 13.93 -7.07
CA ALA A 15 -1.54 15.16 -6.41
C ALA A 15 -1.01 16.37 -7.19
N PRO A 16 -1.83 17.02 -8.03
CA PRO A 16 -1.37 18.12 -8.90
C PRO A 16 -0.84 19.33 -8.11
N ALA A 17 -1.25 19.50 -6.86
CA ALA A 17 -0.79 20.58 -6.00
C ALA A 17 0.68 20.43 -5.53
N CYS A 18 1.14 19.20 -5.34
CA CYS A 18 2.48 18.90 -4.82
C CYS A 18 3.42 18.32 -5.88
N GLY A 19 2.88 17.95 -7.04
CA GLY A 19 3.63 17.29 -8.12
C GLY A 19 3.95 15.82 -7.85
N ASP A 20 3.43 15.24 -6.77
CA ASP A 20 3.63 13.84 -6.43
C ASP A 20 2.77 12.94 -7.34
N VAL A 21 3.38 11.92 -7.93
CA VAL A 21 2.71 10.95 -8.79
C VAL A 21 3.15 9.55 -8.39
N MET A 22 2.19 8.68 -8.09
CA MET A 22 2.45 7.31 -7.68
C MET A 22 1.72 6.32 -8.59
N LYS A 23 2.46 5.30 -9.02
CA LYS A 23 1.94 4.13 -9.70
C LYS A 23 2.16 2.90 -8.83
N LEU A 24 1.09 2.24 -8.46
CA LEU A 24 1.12 1.00 -7.70
C LEU A 24 0.64 -0.16 -8.58
N GLN A 25 1.34 -1.28 -8.52
CA GLN A 25 0.95 -2.53 -9.15
C GLN A 25 0.92 -3.63 -8.09
N ILE A 26 -0.20 -4.34 -8.03
CA ILE A 26 -0.40 -5.47 -7.12
C ILE A 26 -0.67 -6.72 -7.95
N ARG A 27 -0.09 -7.85 -7.54
CA ARG A 27 -0.45 -9.17 -8.05
C ARG A 27 -1.26 -9.88 -6.98
N VAL A 28 -2.41 -10.39 -7.38
CA VAL A 28 -3.35 -11.06 -6.48
C VAL A 28 -3.44 -12.52 -6.86
N ASP A 29 -3.40 -13.41 -5.88
CA ASP A 29 -3.73 -14.82 -6.08
C ASP A 29 -5.26 -14.98 -6.15
N PRO A 30 -5.82 -15.51 -7.26
CA PRO A 30 -7.25 -15.65 -7.44
C PRO A 30 -7.91 -16.64 -6.46
N ASN A 31 -7.14 -17.57 -5.88
CA ASN A 31 -7.69 -18.59 -4.97
C ASN A 31 -7.86 -18.04 -3.55
N SER A 32 -6.88 -17.28 -3.07
CA SER A 32 -6.82 -16.76 -1.70
C SER A 32 -7.20 -15.29 -1.57
N ASN A 33 -7.45 -14.58 -2.70
CA ASN A 33 -7.66 -13.13 -2.74
C ASN A 33 -6.58 -12.34 -1.96
N THR A 34 -5.37 -12.90 -1.93
CA THR A 34 -4.23 -12.38 -1.18
C THR A 34 -3.24 -11.75 -2.14
N ILE A 35 -2.64 -10.66 -1.71
CA ILE A 35 -1.64 -9.93 -2.49
C ILE A 35 -0.30 -10.67 -2.37
N SER A 36 0.13 -11.29 -3.47
CA SER A 36 1.37 -12.09 -3.52
C SER A 36 2.60 -11.21 -3.76
N ASP A 37 2.49 -10.20 -4.62
CA ASP A 37 3.61 -9.32 -4.96
C ASP A 37 3.10 -7.89 -5.18
N VAL A 38 3.94 -6.91 -4.85
CA VAL A 38 3.60 -5.48 -4.90
C VAL A 38 4.80 -4.71 -5.40
N LYS A 39 4.59 -3.88 -6.42
CA LYS A 39 5.63 -2.99 -6.96
C LYS A 39 5.07 -1.58 -7.08
N PHE A 40 5.85 -0.61 -6.64
CA PHE A 40 5.52 0.79 -6.78
C PHE A 40 6.54 1.50 -7.65
N LYS A 41 6.09 2.55 -8.33
CA LYS A 41 6.92 3.55 -8.96
C LYS A 41 6.34 4.90 -8.58
N THR A 42 7.08 5.66 -7.78
CA THR A 42 6.63 6.95 -7.27
C THR A 42 7.61 8.05 -7.68
N PHE A 43 7.08 9.23 -7.93
CA PHE A 43 7.81 10.45 -8.18
C PHE A 43 7.27 11.48 -7.20
N GLY A 44 8.15 12.07 -6.39
CA GLY A 44 7.73 12.99 -5.35
C GLY A 44 8.79 13.23 -4.29
N CYS A 45 8.39 13.89 -3.22
CA CYS A 45 9.27 14.13 -2.08
C CYS A 45 9.68 12.84 -1.35
N GLY A 46 10.78 12.87 -0.58
CA GLY A 46 11.25 11.71 0.18
C GLY A 46 10.20 11.13 1.13
N SER A 47 9.30 11.96 1.66
CA SER A 47 8.16 11.52 2.47
C SER A 47 7.16 10.68 1.67
N ALA A 48 6.87 11.04 0.41
CA ALA A 48 6.02 10.24 -0.46
C ALA A 48 6.68 8.90 -0.83
N ILE A 49 8.00 8.88 -1.02
CA ILE A 49 8.76 7.65 -1.27
C ILE A 49 8.70 6.71 -0.05
N ALA A 50 8.92 7.25 1.15
CA ALA A 50 8.84 6.49 2.40
C ALA A 50 7.43 5.92 2.64
N SER A 51 6.38 6.73 2.46
CA SER A 51 4.98 6.28 2.55
C SER A 51 4.66 5.18 1.54
N SER A 52 5.14 5.31 0.31
CA SER A 52 4.93 4.31 -0.74
C SER A 52 5.63 2.99 -0.40
N SER A 53 6.88 3.05 0.07
CA SER A 53 7.66 1.88 0.46
C SER A 53 7.00 1.15 1.64
N TYR A 54 6.61 1.89 2.68
CA TYR A 54 5.94 1.34 3.84
C TYR A 54 4.62 0.65 3.46
N LEU A 55 3.80 1.30 2.63
CA LEU A 55 2.57 0.72 2.12
C LEU A 55 2.82 -0.63 1.43
N THR A 56 3.86 -0.74 0.59
CA THR A 56 4.10 -1.98 -0.17
C THR A 56 4.52 -3.17 0.69
N GLU A 57 5.22 -2.92 1.79
CA GLU A 57 5.53 -3.98 2.76
C GLU A 57 4.30 -4.33 3.59
N LEU A 58 3.50 -3.33 3.97
CA LEU A 58 2.26 -3.55 4.72
C LEU A 58 1.25 -4.39 3.93
N VAL A 59 1.05 -4.11 2.64
CA VAL A 59 0.03 -4.81 1.84
C VAL A 59 0.47 -6.19 1.35
N ARG A 60 1.76 -6.54 1.43
CA ARG A 60 2.25 -7.86 0.99
C ARG A 60 1.73 -8.94 1.94
N GLY A 61 1.09 -9.97 1.40
CA GLY A 61 0.49 -11.05 2.21
C GLY A 61 -0.86 -10.70 2.85
N MET A 62 -1.37 -9.48 2.67
CA MET A 62 -2.73 -9.11 3.09
C MET A 62 -3.77 -9.53 2.05
N THR A 63 -4.99 -9.76 2.51
CA THR A 63 -6.15 -9.92 1.64
C THR A 63 -6.56 -8.56 1.05
N LEU A 64 -7.22 -8.57 -0.12
CA LEU A 64 -7.74 -7.34 -0.74
C LEU A 64 -8.64 -6.52 0.20
N GLU A 65 -9.41 -7.18 1.06
CA GLU A 65 -10.25 -6.53 2.06
C GLU A 65 -9.45 -5.78 3.13
N GLN A 66 -8.35 -6.37 3.60
CA GLN A 66 -7.48 -5.74 4.58
C GLN A 66 -6.73 -4.57 3.95
N ALA A 67 -6.22 -4.76 2.73
CA ALA A 67 -5.53 -3.71 1.99
C ALA A 67 -6.44 -2.51 1.70
N ALA A 68 -7.73 -2.75 1.40
CA ALA A 68 -8.72 -1.69 1.21
C ALA A 68 -9.07 -0.92 2.50
N ARG A 69 -8.82 -1.50 3.67
CA ARG A 69 -9.08 -0.90 5.00
C ARG A 69 -7.92 -0.04 5.52
N ILE A 70 -6.77 -0.03 4.84
CA ILE A 70 -5.63 0.80 5.23
C ILE A 70 -6.01 2.28 5.13
N LYS A 71 -5.66 3.04 6.17
CA LYS A 71 -5.94 4.48 6.27
C LYS A 71 -4.65 5.27 6.30
N ASN A 72 -4.71 6.48 5.74
CA ASN A 72 -3.62 7.46 5.79
C ASN A 72 -3.15 7.78 7.22
N THR A 73 -4.04 7.69 8.22
CA THR A 73 -3.74 7.99 9.61
C THR A 73 -2.72 7.02 10.21
N GLU A 74 -2.84 5.73 9.89
CA GLU A 74 -1.92 4.70 10.39
C GLU A 74 -0.55 4.85 9.72
N ILE A 75 -0.52 5.09 8.41
CA ILE A 75 0.71 5.34 7.66
C ILE A 75 1.43 6.60 8.21
N ALA A 76 0.68 7.67 8.45
CA ALA A 76 1.23 8.91 8.97
C ALA A 76 1.78 8.77 10.39
N LYS A 77 1.10 7.97 11.23
CA LYS A 77 1.53 7.69 12.60
C LYS A 77 2.83 6.89 12.62
N GLU A 78 2.95 5.86 11.78
CA GLU A 78 4.15 5.03 11.72
C GLU A 78 5.37 5.82 11.23
N LEU A 79 5.17 6.66 10.23
CA LEU A 79 6.23 7.50 9.65
C LEU A 79 6.46 8.80 10.43
N CYS A 80 5.77 9.00 11.56
CA CYS A 80 5.82 10.22 12.37
C CYS A 80 5.69 11.51 11.54
N LEU A 81 4.81 11.49 10.53
CA LEU A 81 4.68 12.60 9.60
C LEU A 81 4.07 13.82 10.31
N PRO A 82 4.66 15.02 10.12
CA PRO A 82 4.06 16.24 10.64
C PRO A 82 2.71 16.50 9.94
N PRO A 83 1.77 17.19 10.59
CA PRO A 83 0.41 17.40 10.06
C PRO A 83 0.39 18.09 8.68
N VAL A 84 1.43 18.85 8.34
CA VAL A 84 1.57 19.53 7.05
C VAL A 84 1.83 18.55 5.88
N LYS A 85 2.38 17.36 6.15
CA LYS A 85 2.78 16.37 5.14
C LYS A 85 1.83 15.17 5.02
N LEU A 86 0.62 15.27 5.57
CA LEU A 86 -0.39 14.20 5.51
C LEU A 86 -0.87 13.88 4.08
N HIS A 87 -0.66 14.77 3.12
CA HIS A 87 -0.98 14.49 1.71
C HIS A 87 -0.16 13.32 1.14
N CYS A 88 1.07 13.08 1.65
CA CYS A 88 1.89 11.95 1.21
C CYS A 88 1.31 10.60 1.65
N SER A 89 0.61 10.53 2.80
CA SER A 89 -0.07 9.31 3.25
C SER A 89 -1.43 9.13 2.57
N MET A 90 -2.12 10.22 2.22
CA MET A 90 -3.33 10.15 1.38
C MET A 90 -3.03 9.59 -0.01
N LEU A 91 -1.92 10.00 -0.63
CA LEU A 91 -1.50 9.45 -1.94
C LEU A 91 -1.33 7.92 -1.91
N ALA A 92 -0.74 7.40 -0.82
CA ALA A 92 -0.55 5.96 -0.62
C ALA A 92 -1.89 5.22 -0.46
N GLU A 93 -2.83 5.77 0.32
CA GLU A 93 -4.19 5.24 0.50
C GLU A 93 -4.97 5.22 -0.82
N ASP A 94 -4.91 6.30 -1.59
CA ASP A 94 -5.60 6.39 -2.88
C ASP A 94 -5.00 5.41 -3.91
N ALA A 95 -3.67 5.24 -3.88
CA ALA A 95 -2.99 4.31 -4.78
C ALA A 95 -3.45 2.86 -4.59
N ILE A 96 -3.59 2.40 -3.34
CA ILE A 96 -4.04 1.03 -3.05
C ILE A 96 -5.50 0.82 -3.42
N LYS A 97 -6.39 1.77 -3.09
CA LYS A 97 -7.80 1.69 -3.48
C LYS A 97 -7.98 1.68 -4.99
N SER A 98 -7.21 2.49 -5.71
CA SER A 98 -7.21 2.53 -7.17
C SER A 98 -6.73 1.20 -7.77
N ALA A 99 -5.65 0.62 -7.25
CA ALA A 99 -5.12 -0.66 -7.72
C ALA A 99 -6.09 -1.82 -7.50
N ILE A 100 -6.74 -1.86 -6.33
CA ILE A 100 -7.76 -2.85 -5.98
C ILE A 100 -9.01 -2.70 -6.88
N SER A 101 -9.48 -1.47 -7.10
CA SER A 101 -10.62 -1.20 -7.99
C SER A 101 -10.33 -1.64 -9.43
N ASN A 102 -9.10 -1.42 -9.90
CA ASN A 102 -8.67 -1.89 -11.22
C ASN A 102 -8.66 -3.42 -11.32
N TYR A 103 -8.24 -4.11 -10.25
CA TYR A 103 -8.31 -5.58 -10.19
C TYR A 103 -9.76 -6.08 -10.26
N TYR A 104 -10.69 -5.51 -9.49
CA TYR A 104 -12.11 -5.88 -9.55
C TYR A 104 -12.74 -5.61 -10.92
N THR A 105 -12.33 -4.52 -11.59
CA THR A 105 -12.81 -4.20 -12.95
C THR A 105 -12.40 -5.30 -13.95
N LYS A 106 -11.22 -5.89 -13.79
CA LYS A 106 -10.74 -6.99 -14.63
C LYS A 106 -11.36 -8.34 -14.23
N ASN A 107 -11.69 -8.52 -12.94
CA ASN A 107 -12.22 -9.76 -12.39
C ASN A 107 -13.60 -9.54 -11.74
N PRO A 108 -14.68 -9.45 -12.53
CA PRO A 108 -16.04 -9.18 -12.03
C PRO A 108 -16.64 -10.31 -11.16
N LYS A 109 -15.96 -11.46 -11.06
CA LYS A 109 -16.34 -12.59 -10.19
C LYS A 109 -15.73 -12.52 -8.78
N ALA A 110 -14.77 -11.63 -8.55
CA ALA A 110 -14.16 -11.47 -7.24
C ALA A 110 -15.16 -10.76 -6.30
N ARG A 111 -15.26 -11.23 -5.06
CA ARG A 111 -16.18 -10.69 -4.04
C ARG A 111 -15.90 -9.20 -3.87
N GLN A 112 -16.83 -8.35 -4.31
CA GLN A 112 -16.70 -6.90 -4.15
C GLN A 112 -16.69 -6.56 -2.66
N THR A 113 -15.64 -5.89 -2.23
CA THR A 113 -15.43 -5.52 -0.84
C THR A 113 -16.05 -4.16 -0.60
N ASP A 114 -16.76 -4.00 0.52
CA ASP A 114 -17.31 -2.70 0.91
C ASP A 114 -16.16 -1.72 1.16
N LEU A 115 -15.99 -0.79 0.23
CA LEU A 115 -14.97 0.28 0.29
C LEU A 115 -15.41 1.40 1.26
N GLY A 116 -16.67 1.37 1.74
CA GLY A 116 -17.23 2.27 2.75
C GLY A 116 -17.18 1.62 4.14
N GLY A 117 -16.03 1.68 4.80
CA GLY A 117 -15.74 0.88 5.99
C GLY A 117 -16.66 1.03 7.21
N THR A 118 -16.58 0.05 8.13
CA THR A 118 -16.57 0.14 9.62
C THR A 118 -16.81 -1.28 10.16
N GLY A 119 -15.95 -1.82 11.04
CA GLY A 119 -16.38 -2.97 11.85
C GLY A 119 -15.35 -3.98 12.37
N ALA A 120 -14.13 -4.07 11.82
CA ALA A 120 -13.17 -5.06 12.31
C ALA A 120 -11.75 -4.49 12.44
N PRO A 121 -11.05 -4.74 13.57
CA PRO A 121 -9.65 -4.37 13.72
C PRO A 121 -8.78 -5.11 12.71
N LEU A 122 -7.84 -4.40 12.09
CA LEU A 122 -6.81 -5.01 11.25
C LEU A 122 -5.92 -5.91 12.13
N PRO A 123 -5.53 -7.11 11.66
CA PRO A 123 -4.58 -7.93 12.41
C PRO A 123 -3.25 -7.19 12.52
N LYS A 124 -2.62 -7.26 13.70
CA LYS A 124 -1.29 -6.71 13.95
C LYS A 124 -0.30 -7.44 13.06
N VAL A 125 0.24 -6.75 12.06
CA VAL A 125 1.42 -7.21 11.35
C VAL A 125 2.61 -6.83 12.21
N GLU A 126 3.26 -7.82 12.82
CA GLU A 126 4.57 -7.63 13.46
C GLU A 126 5.58 -7.38 12.35
N VAL A 127 5.84 -6.10 12.07
CA VAL A 127 7.02 -5.68 11.33
C VAL A 127 8.20 -5.99 12.23
N GLU A 128 8.98 -7.02 11.90
CA GLU A 128 10.24 -7.32 12.58
C GLU A 128 11.11 -6.06 12.54
N THR A 129 11.19 -5.40 13.69
CA THR A 129 12.14 -4.32 13.92
C THR A 129 13.51 -4.97 13.87
N ILE A 130 14.25 -4.72 12.80
CA ILE A 130 15.67 -5.11 12.73
C ILE A 130 16.36 -4.35 13.85
N THR A 131 16.52 -5.01 14.98
CA THR A 131 17.35 -4.51 16.08
C THR A 131 18.78 -4.53 15.54
N GLU A 132 19.32 -3.34 15.27
CA GLU A 132 20.75 -3.19 15.06
C GLU A 132 21.46 -3.82 16.25
N THR A 133 22.12 -4.95 15.99
CA THR A 133 23.07 -5.52 16.93
C THR A 133 24.23 -4.52 17.02
N PRO A 134 24.58 -3.98 18.21
CA PRO A 134 25.75 -3.15 18.31
C PRO A 134 26.96 -4.01 17.98
N SER A 135 27.69 -3.63 16.94
CA SER A 135 28.97 -4.21 16.57
C SER A 135 29.94 -4.03 17.73
N ALA A 136 30.05 -5.04 18.58
CA ALA A 136 31.14 -5.22 19.51
C ALA A 136 32.27 -5.95 18.77
N ALA A 137 33.26 -5.20 18.29
CA ALA A 137 34.55 -5.75 17.92
C ALA A 137 35.63 -4.78 18.41
N ALA A 138 36.02 -5.00 19.66
CA ALA A 138 37.33 -4.64 20.15
C ALA A 138 38.36 -5.57 19.52
N ALA A 139 39.40 -4.99 18.92
CA ALA A 139 40.75 -5.56 18.80
C ALA A 139 41.72 -4.39 18.56
#